data_AF-A6LUD9-F1
#
_entry.id   AF-A6LUD9-F1
#
_cell.length_a   1.000
_cell.length_b   1.000
_cell.length_c   1.000
_cell.angle_alpha   90.00
_cell.angle_beta   90.00
_cell.angle_gamma   90.00
#
_symmetry.space_group_name_H-M   'P 1'
#
loop_
_entity.id
_entity.type
_entity.pdbx_description
1 polymer ?
#
loop_
_entity_poly.entity_id
_entity_poly.type
_entity_poly.pdbx_seq_one_letter_code
_entity_poly.pdbx_strand_id
1 'polypeptide(L)' 'MGNKSVKKTIKAKLKANKELTEAEKMREKVKYEIAEELGLIDKVNKEGWGGLSSGETGRIGGIMAKRKKVPK' A
#
# COMPACT_ATOMS: atom_id res chain seq x y z
N MET A 1 20.41 -0.32 -13.85
CA MET A 1 20.83 1.08 -13.57
C MET A 1 20.04 1.60 -12.37
N GLY A 2 20.74 2.13 -11.36
CA GLY A 2 20.31 2.21 -9.96
C GLY A 2 18.97 2.90 -9.66
N ASN A 3 18.16 2.17 -8.91
CA ASN A 3 16.90 2.53 -8.26
C ASN A 3 17.11 3.58 -7.13
N LYS A 4 17.61 4.77 -7.50
CA LYS A 4 18.00 5.86 -6.58
C LYS A 4 16.83 6.79 -6.22
N SER A 5 15.73 6.77 -6.98
CA SER A 5 14.57 7.65 -6.72
C SER A 5 13.70 7.21 -5.55
N VAL A 6 13.56 5.90 -5.30
CA VAL A 6 12.66 5.38 -4.23
C VAL A 6 13.22 5.65 -2.83
N LYS A 7 14.55 5.57 -2.66
CA LYS A 7 15.21 5.83 -1.37
C LYS A 7 15.08 7.29 -0.92
N LYS A 8 14.99 8.24 -1.86
CA LYS A 8 14.85 9.68 -1.55
C LYS A 8 13.48 10.01 -0.98
N THR A 9 12.42 9.34 -1.50
CA THR A 9 11.04 9.52 -1.06
C THR A 9 10.78 8.91 0.32
N ILE A 10 11.38 7.75 0.62
CA ILE A 10 11.28 7.10 1.94
C ILE A 10 12.00 7.93 3.02
N LYS A 11 13.20 8.45 2.71
CA LYS A 11 13.97 9.27 3.65
C LYS A 11 13.29 10.62 3.97
N ALA A 12 12.55 11.18 3.02
CA ALA A 12 11.74 12.38 3.25
C ALA A 12 10.50 12.11 4.12
N LYS A 13 9.88 10.93 3.99
CA LYS A 13 8.72 10.53 4.82
C LYS A 13 9.09 10.15 6.25
N LEU A 14 10.24 9.52 6.47
CA LEU A 14 10.75 9.18 7.81
C LEU A 14 11.17 10.43 8.62
N LYS A 15 11.42 11.56 7.95
CA LYS A 15 11.84 12.83 8.58
C LYS A 15 10.65 13.67 9.08
N ALA A 16 9.43 13.30 8.74
CA ALA A 16 8.22 13.92 9.27
C ALA A 16 7.74 13.06 10.45
N ASN A 17 8.21 13.40 11.64
CA ASN A 17 7.80 12.86 12.93
C ASN A 17 6.31 13.20 13.17
N LYS A 18 5.43 12.53 12.43
CA LYS A 18 3.98 12.70 12.49
C LYS A 18 3.43 11.33 12.85
N GLU A 19 2.97 11.23 14.08
CA GLU A 19 2.43 10.03 14.72
C GLU A 19 1.67 9.17 13.70
N LEU A 20 2.14 7.94 13.45
CA LEU A 20 1.38 6.97 12.68
C LEU A 20 0.09 6.67 13.45
N THR A 21 -0.95 7.44 13.17
CA THR A 21 -2.32 7.21 13.65
C THR A 21 -2.71 5.76 13.39
N GLU A 22 -3.50 5.14 14.27
CA GLU A 22 -3.94 3.74 14.14
C GLU A 22 -4.56 3.42 12.77
N ALA A 23 -5.11 4.46 12.12
CA ALA A 23 -5.59 4.44 10.76
C ALA A 23 -4.53 4.01 9.73
N GLU A 24 -3.24 4.33 9.86
CA GLU A 24 -2.20 3.84 8.95
C GLU A 24 -1.94 2.34 9.12
N LYS A 25 -1.87 1.86 10.36
CA LYS A 25 -1.67 0.45 10.66
C LYS A 25 -2.84 -0.40 10.17
N MET A 26 -4.06 0.12 10.33
CA MET A 26 -5.28 -0.50 9.79
C MET A 26 -5.29 -0.46 8.26
N ARG A 27 -4.86 0.66 7.65
CA ARG A 27 -4.75 0.77 6.19
C ARG A 27 -3.76 -0.22 5.60
N GLU A 28 -2.63 -0.45 6.25
CA GLU A 28 -1.66 -1.45 5.79
C GLU A 28 -2.23 -2.87 5.88
N LYS A 29 -2.83 -3.24 7.03
CA LYS A 29 -3.49 -4.55 7.17
C LYS A 29 -4.55 -4.80 6.10
N VAL A 30 -5.43 -3.82 5.87
CA VAL A 30 -6.49 -3.91 4.85
C VAL A 30 -5.90 -4.08 3.45
N LYS A 31 -4.79 -3.39 3.13
CA LYS A 31 -4.12 -3.56 1.84
C LYS A 31 -3.61 -4.98 1.63
N TYR A 32 -2.96 -5.56 2.65
CA TYR A 32 -2.47 -6.94 2.58
C TYR A 32 -3.62 -7.95 2.52
N GLU A 33 -4.69 -7.76 3.29
CA GLU A 33 -5.93 -8.57 3.18
C GLU A 33 -6.50 -8.55 1.76
N ILE A 34 -6.65 -7.37 1.16
CA ILE A 34 -7.20 -7.25 -0.19
C ILE A 34 -6.22 -7.87 -1.21
N ALA A 35 -4.92 -7.73 -1.01
CA ALA A 35 -3.93 -8.38 -1.86
C ALA A 35 -4.04 -9.91 -1.75
N GLU A 36 -4.28 -10.46 -0.57
CA GLU A 36 -4.55 -11.88 -0.34
C GLU A 36 -5.84 -12.34 -1.02
N GLU A 37 -6.93 -11.59 -0.84
CA GLU A 37 -8.23 -11.86 -1.47
C GLU A 37 -8.13 -11.85 -3.01
N LEU A 38 -7.28 -10.99 -3.58
CA LEU A 38 -7.04 -10.91 -5.02
C LEU A 38 -5.98 -11.91 -5.53
N GLY A 39 -5.36 -12.70 -4.67
CA GLY A 39 -4.26 -13.61 -5.04
C GLY A 39 -2.95 -12.91 -5.41
N LEU A 40 -2.80 -11.64 -5.03
CA LEU A 40 -1.66 -10.78 -5.33
C LEU A 40 -0.63 -10.69 -4.19
N ILE A 41 -1.02 -11.00 -2.95
CA ILE A 41 -0.35 -12.09 -2.23
C ILE A 41 1.17 -12.22 -2.37
N ASP A 42 1.50 -13.32 -3.04
CA ASP A 42 2.83 -13.77 -3.37
C ASP A 42 3.64 -12.70 -4.10
N LYS A 43 3.02 -11.99 -5.04
CA LYS A 43 3.66 -10.93 -5.84
C LYS A 43 4.01 -9.71 -5.00
N VAL A 44 3.13 -9.30 -4.08
CA VAL A 44 3.41 -8.21 -3.14
C VAL A 44 4.52 -8.61 -2.19
N ASN A 45 4.55 -9.86 -1.71
CA ASN A 45 5.63 -10.34 -0.84
C ASN A 45 6.98 -10.43 -1.59
N LYS A 46 6.98 -10.83 -2.86
CA LYS A 46 8.18 -11.09 -3.65
C LYS A 46 8.73 -9.85 -4.35
N GLU A 47 7.87 -9.04 -4.96
CA GLU A 47 8.23 -7.87 -5.77
C GLU A 47 7.83 -6.54 -5.11
N GLY A 48 7.02 -6.57 -4.05
CA GLY A 48 6.47 -5.39 -3.42
C GLY A 48 5.30 -4.77 -4.21
N TRP A 49 4.72 -3.71 -3.65
CA TRP A 49 3.67 -2.93 -4.30
C TRP A 49 4.09 -2.32 -5.66
N GLY A 50 5.39 -2.16 -5.90
CA GLY A 50 5.94 -1.65 -7.16
C GLY A 50 6.04 -2.69 -8.28
N GLY A 51 5.89 -3.99 -7.97
CA GLY A 51 5.86 -5.08 -8.96
C GLY A 51 4.45 -5.43 -9.45
N LEU A 52 3.41 -4.87 -8.81
CA LEU A 52 2.03 -5.00 -9.27
C LEU A 52 1.77 -4.06 -10.46
N SER A 53 0.95 -4.52 -11.40
CA SER A 53 0.44 -3.71 -12.49
C SER A 53 -0.49 -2.61 -11.99
N SER A 54 -0.62 -1.52 -12.74
CA SER A 54 -1.57 -0.43 -12.45
C SER A 54 -3.02 -0.93 -12.32
N GLY A 55 -3.39 -2.02 -13.02
CA GLY A 55 -4.71 -2.64 -12.88
C GLY A 55 -4.89 -3.39 -11.56
N GLU A 56 -3.84 -4.10 -11.11
CA GLU A 56 -3.81 -4.87 -9.87
C GLU A 56 -3.82 -3.94 -8.65
N THR A 57 -2.90 -2.98 -8.62
CA THR A 57 -2.84 -1.93 -7.59
C THR A 57 -4.09 -1.05 -7.57
N GLY A 58 -4.64 -0.72 -8.75
CA GLY A 58 -5.86 0.07 -8.90
C GLY A 58 -7.09 -0.63 -8.31
N ARG A 59 -7.21 -1.95 -8.47
CA ARG A 59 -8.27 -2.75 -7.82
C ARG A 59 -8.15 -2.71 -6.30
N ILE A 60 -6.95 -2.90 -5.76
CA ILE A 60 -6.69 -2.82 -4.31
C ILE A 60 -7.06 -1.44 -3.77
N GLY A 61 -6.63 -0.37 -4.45
CA GLY A 61 -6.95 1.01 -4.10
C GLY A 61 -8.46 1.32 -4.17
N GLY A 62 -9.16 0.76 -5.17
CA GLY A 62 -10.60 0.90 -5.33
C GLY A 62 -11.39 0.23 -4.20
N ILE A 63 -11.01 -0.98 -3.80
CA ILE A 63 -11.64 -1.71 -2.68
C ILE A 63 -11.37 -0.97 -1.35
N MET A 64 -10.14 -0.47 -1.16
CA MET A 64 -9.78 0.35 -0.01
C MET A 64 -10.62 1.64 0.07
N ALA A 65 -10.83 2.31 -1.06
CA ALA A 65 -11.67 3.51 -1.15
C ALA A 65 -13.15 3.22 -0.88
N LYS A 66 -13.66 2.06 -1.34
CA LYS A 66 -15.01 1.58 -1.01
C LYS A 66 -15.17 1.28 0.49
N ARG A 67 -14.20 0.58 1.12
CA ARG A 67 -14.21 0.32 2.57
C ARG A 67 -14.20 1.62 3.41
N LYS A 68 -13.58 2.70 2.90
CA LYS A 68 -13.54 4.00 3.58
C LYS A 68 -14.83 4.82 3.43
N LYS A 69 -15.65 4.52 2.42
CA LYS A 69 -16.93 5.16 2.13
C LYS A 69 -18.12 4.44 2.78
N VAL A 70 -17.92 3.72 3.87
CA VAL A 70 -19.04 3.27 4.71
C VAL A 70 -19.25 4.34 5.78
N PRO A 71 -20.04 5.41 5.53
CA PRO A 71 -20.50 6.25 6.61
C PRO A 71 -21.40 5.38 7.48
N LYS A 72 -21.08 5.33 8.78
CA LYS A 72 -22.07 5.00 9.80
C LYS A 72 -22.46 6.30 10.47
#